data_AF-A0A950W349-F1
#
_entry.id   AF-A0A950W349-F1
#
_cell.length_a   1.000
_cell.length_b   1.000
_cell.length_c   1.000
_cell.angle_alpha   90.00
_cell.angle_beta   90.00
_cell.angle_gamma   90.00
#
_symmetry.space_group_name_H-M   'P 1'
#
loop_
_entity.id
_entity.type
_entity.pdbx_description
1 polymer ?
#
loop_
_entity_poly.entity_id
_entity_poly.type
_entity_poly.pdbx_seq_one_letter_code
_entity_poly.pdbx_strand_id
1 'polypeptide(L)'
;MTGVPLAELVWLAVAVMAAGVVTGLLAGLFGIGGGAVIVPVLFEVFRLLGVPEEVRMQLCVGTSLAIIVPTNVRSYRAHRAKGLVIAAVMRSWALPAVVGVTAGSAMAAFAPAQVFKLAFI
;
A
#
# COMPACT_ATOMS: atom_id res chain seq x y z
N MET A 1 -12.62 4.18 23.89
CA MET A 1 -11.72 4.04 22.73
C MET A 1 -11.09 2.65 22.87
N THR A 2 -11.52 1.54 22.28
CA THR A 2 -12.30 1.21 21.08
C THR A 2 -13.33 0.13 21.42
N GLY A 3 -14.62 0.30 21.09
CA GLY A 3 -15.69 -0.66 21.39
C GLY A 3 -15.72 -1.89 20.47
N VAL A 4 -14.55 -2.33 19.99
CA VAL A 4 -14.41 -3.42 19.02
C VAL A 4 -14.06 -4.71 19.78
N PRO A 5 -14.84 -5.79 19.64
CA PRO A 5 -14.56 -7.07 20.29
C PRO A 5 -13.16 -7.60 19.94
N LEU A 6 -12.46 -8.17 20.92
CA LEU A 6 -11.10 -8.71 20.73
C LEU A 6 -11.06 -9.79 19.63
N ALA A 7 -12.15 -10.54 19.47
CA ALA A 7 -12.30 -11.56 18.43
C ALA A 7 -12.25 -10.95 17.02
N GLU A 8 -12.84 -9.77 16.80
CA GLU A 8 -12.83 -9.09 15.50
C GLU A 8 -11.43 -8.58 15.15
N LEU A 9 -10.69 -8.07 16.14
CA LEU A 9 -9.29 -7.66 15.97
C LEU A 9 -8.39 -8.84 15.59
N VAL A 10 -8.56 -9.99 16.25
CA VAL A 10 -7.81 -11.20 15.93
C VAL A 10 -8.14 -11.69 14.53
N TRP A 11 -9.42 -11.70 14.16
CA TRP A 11 -9.86 -12.10 12.82
C TRP A 11 -9.28 -11.19 11.73
N LEU A 12 -9.35 -9.87 11.94
CA LEU A 12 -8.76 -8.87 11.04
C LEU A 12 -7.24 -9.08 10.90
N ALA A 13 -6.54 -9.30 12.00
CA ALA A 13 -5.09 -9.53 11.99
C ALA A 13 -4.72 -10.77 11.17
N VAL A 14 -5.45 -11.87 11.35
CA VAL A 14 -5.22 -13.11 10.58
C VAL A 14 -5.50 -12.88 9.09
N ALA A 15 -6.60 -12.20 8.74
CA ALA A 15 -6.95 -11.90 7.36
C ALA A 15 -5.89 -11.03 6.66
N VAL A 16 -5.40 -9.98 7.32
CA VAL A 16 -4.36 -9.08 6.78
C VAL A 16 -3.02 -9.81 6.66
N MET A 17 -2.67 -10.67 7.61
CA MET A 17 -1.46 -11.49 7.53
C MET A 17 -1.50 -12.44 6.33
N ALA A 18 -2.61 -13.15 6.13
CA ALA A 18 -2.79 -14.06 5.00
C ALA A 18 -2.74 -13.31 3.65
N ALA A 19 -3.43 -12.17 3.56
CA ALA A 19 -3.38 -11.29 2.41
C ALA A 19 -1.94 -10.81 2.13
N GLY A 20 -1.20 -10.44 3.17
CA GLY A 20 0.20 -10.04 3.08
C GLY A 20 1.11 -11.12 2.51
N VAL A 21 0.91 -12.39 2.91
CA VAL A 21 1.67 -13.53 2.38
C VAL A 21 1.39 -13.75 0.89
N VAL A 22 0.11 -13.79 0.50
CA VAL A 22 -0.30 -14.00 -0.90
C VAL A 22 0.23 -12.88 -1.79
N THR A 23 0.03 -11.63 -1.37
CA THR A 23 0.50 -10.46 -2.12
C THR A 23 2.02 -10.40 -2.21
N GLY A 24 2.74 -10.76 -1.15
CA GLY A 24 4.20 -10.84 -1.14
C GLY A 24 4.75 -11.91 -2.10
N LEU A 25 4.11 -13.09 -2.16
CA LEU A 25 4.46 -14.14 -3.11
C LEU A 25 4.24 -13.69 -4.56
N LEU A 26 3.07 -13.13 -4.86
CA LEU A 26 2.75 -12.62 -6.19
C LEU A 26 3.69 -11.49 -6.60
N ALA A 27 4.00 -10.56 -5.68
CA ALA A 27 4.96 -9.49 -5.90
C ALA A 27 6.36 -10.00 -6.26
N GLY A 28 6.82 -11.05 -5.59
CA GLY A 28 8.10 -11.70 -5.85
C GLY A 28 8.12 -12.43 -7.19
N LEU A 29 7.01 -13.09 -7.55
CA LEU A 29 6.89 -13.86 -8.79
C LEU A 29 6.86 -12.95 -10.03
N PHE A 30 6.10 -11.85 -9.98
CA PHE A 30 5.97 -10.92 -11.09
C PHE A 30 7.06 -9.84 -11.13
N GLY A 31 7.83 -9.67 -10.05
CA GLY A 31 8.93 -8.70 -9.98
C GLY A 31 8.49 -7.22 -9.98
N ILE A 32 7.18 -6.93 -9.86
CA ILE A 32 6.60 -5.58 -10.03
C ILE A 32 6.62 -4.78 -8.70
N GLY A 33 6.96 -5.41 -7.58
CA GLY A 33 6.81 -4.82 -6.25
C GLY A 33 5.33 -4.80 -5.83
N GLY A 34 5.01 -5.32 -4.64
CA GLY A 34 3.65 -5.76 -4.29
C GLY A 34 2.57 -4.68 -4.20
N GLY A 35 2.90 -3.41 -4.42
CA GLY A 35 1.96 -2.28 -4.32
C GLY A 35 0.80 -2.34 -5.32
N ALA A 36 1.02 -2.82 -6.54
CA ALA A 36 -0.06 -2.98 -7.53
C ALA A 36 -1.01 -4.14 -7.18
N VAL A 37 -0.49 -5.18 -6.52
CA VAL A 37 -1.26 -6.40 -6.20
C VAL A 37 -1.99 -6.27 -4.85
N ILE A 38 -1.45 -5.51 -3.90
CA ILE A 38 -1.99 -5.47 -2.54
C ILE A 38 -3.34 -4.76 -2.43
N VAL A 39 -3.59 -3.74 -3.25
CA VAL A 39 -4.85 -2.97 -3.23
C VAL A 39 -6.07 -3.83 -3.62
N PRO A 40 -6.10 -4.55 -4.76
CA PRO A 40 -7.23 -5.40 -5.11
C PRO A 40 -7.44 -6.57 -4.14
N VAL A 41 -6.35 -7.14 -3.59
CA VAL A 41 -6.46 -8.19 -2.55
C VAL A 41 -7.08 -7.64 -1.26
N LEU A 42 -6.64 -6.49 -0.78
CA LEU A 42 -7.22 -5.83 0.40
C LEU A 42 -8.69 -5.46 0.16
N PHE A 43 -9.05 -5.06 -1.07
CA PHE A 43 -10.43 -4.73 -1.41
C PHE A 43 -11.36 -5.93 -1.26
N GLU A 44 -10.95 -7.11 -1.74
CA GLU A 44 -11.70 -8.35 -1.54
C GLU A 44 -11.76 -8.78 -0.08
N VAL A 45 -10.64 -8.66 0.65
CA VAL A 45 -10.61 -8.99 2.09
C VAL A 45 -11.56 -8.10 2.88
N PHE A 46 -11.55 -6.78 2.66
CA PHE A 46 -12.47 -5.87 3.33
C PHE A 46 -13.93 -6.04 2.88
N ARG A 47 -14.17 -6.49 1.64
CA ARG A 47 -15.51 -6.89 1.18
C ARG A 47 -16.02 -8.09 1.98
N LEU A 48 -15.20 -9.12 2.17
CA LEU A 48 -15.54 -10.32 2.95
C LEU A 48 -15.73 -10.02 4.45
N LEU A 49 -15.01 -9.04 4.98
CA LEU A 49 -15.15 -8.55 6.36
C LEU A 49 -16.40 -7.65 6.57
N GLY A 50 -17.18 -7.36 5.52
CA GLY A 50 -18.39 -6.54 5.64
C GLY A 50 -18.12 -5.04 5.78
N VAL A 51 -16.93 -4.56 5.39
CA VAL A 51 -16.60 -3.13 5.42
C VAL A 51 -17.47 -2.37 4.41
N PRO A 52 -18.14 -1.26 4.80
CA PRO A 52 -18.96 -0.44 3.89
C PRO A 52 -18.18 0.01 2.66
N GLU A 53 -18.81 -0.01 1.48
CA GLU A 53 -18.16 0.32 0.21
C GLU A 53 -17.58 1.74 0.21
N GLU A 54 -18.27 2.67 0.89
CA GLU A 54 -17.93 4.10 1.03
C GLU A 54 -16.51 4.33 1.56
N VAL A 55 -16.08 3.52 2.53
CA VAL A 55 -14.77 3.65 3.20
C VAL A 55 -13.78 2.59 2.77
N ARG A 56 -14.24 1.53 2.07
CA ARG A 56 -13.42 0.37 1.72
C ARG A 56 -12.20 0.75 0.91
N MET A 57 -12.36 1.58 -0.12
CA MET A 57 -11.24 1.98 -0.98
C MET A 57 -10.21 2.82 -0.21
N GLN A 58 -10.65 3.77 0.61
CA GLN A 58 -9.75 4.56 1.47
C GLN A 58 -8.96 3.67 2.43
N LEU A 59 -9.60 2.68 3.04
CA LEU A 59 -8.93 1.71 3.90
C LEU A 59 -7.90 0.87 3.13
N CYS A 60 -8.22 0.43 1.91
CA CYS A 60 -7.26 -0.30 1.07
C CYS A 60 -6.01 0.52 0.77
N VAL A 61 -6.20 1.76 0.29
CA VAL A 61 -5.11 2.67 -0.08
C VAL A 61 -4.26 3.03 1.14
N GLY A 62 -4.90 3.38 2.26
CA GLY A 62 -4.20 3.70 3.51
C GLY A 62 -3.39 2.52 4.07
N THR A 63 -3.99 1.32 4.09
CA THR A 63 -3.32 0.11 4.59
C THR A 63 -2.16 -0.30 3.68
N SER A 64 -2.34 -0.21 2.36
CA SER A 64 -1.30 -0.40 1.35
C SER A 64 -0.08 0.50 1.63
N LEU A 65 -0.30 1.81 1.80
CA LEU A 65 0.77 2.77 2.09
C LEU A 65 1.46 2.45 3.43
N ALA A 66 0.70 2.11 4.46
CA ALA A 66 1.23 1.71 5.76
C ALA A 66 2.13 0.47 5.69
N ILE A 67 1.86 -0.47 4.77
CA ILE A 67 2.68 -1.65 4.52
C ILE A 67 3.93 -1.30 3.71
N ILE A 68 3.79 -0.46 2.68
CA ILE A 68 4.86 -0.09 1.72
C ILE A 68 5.98 0.73 2.39
N VAL A 69 5.65 1.63 3.31
CA VAL A 69 6.66 2.50 3.97
C VAL A 69 7.77 1.70 4.68
N PRO A 70 7.49 0.80 5.64
CA PRO A 70 8.52 0.05 6.34
C PRO A 70 9.25 -0.95 5.44
N THR A 71 8.58 -1.53 4.43
CA THR A 71 9.21 -2.43 3.46
C THR A 71 10.20 -1.69 2.56
N ASN A 72 9.83 -0.49 2.07
CA ASN A 72 10.74 0.35 1.29
C ASN A 72 11.97 0.77 2.09
N VAL A 73 11.82 1.13 3.37
CA VAL A 73 12.95 1.45 4.25
C VAL A 73 13.88 0.24 4.42
N ARG A 74 13.33 -0.96 4.67
CA ARG A 74 14.15 -2.19 4.76
C ARG A 74 14.85 -2.49 3.44
N SER A 75 14.13 -2.41 2.33
CA SER A 75 14.67 -2.65 0.98
C SER A 75 15.82 -1.69 0.68
N TYR A 76 15.64 -0.39 0.92
CA TYR A 76 16.69 0.62 0.74
C TYR A 76 17.93 0.31 1.58
N ARG A 77 17.76 0.00 2.88
CA ARG A 77 18.89 -0.35 3.76
C ARG A 77 19.65 -1.58 3.28
N ALA A 78 18.94 -2.61 2.81
CA ALA A 78 19.55 -3.82 2.27
C ALA A 78 20.36 -3.54 0.99
N HIS A 79 19.84 -2.74 0.07
CA HIS A 79 20.56 -2.35 -1.15
C HIS A 79 21.74 -1.42 -0.86
N ARG A 80 21.59 -0.50 0.10
CA ARG A 80 22.67 0.38 0.56
C ARG A 80 23.83 -0.43 1.16
N ALA A 81 23.53 -1.44 1.98
CA ALA A 81 24.55 -2.31 2.57
C ALA A 81 25.37 -3.08 1.52
N LYS A 82 24.78 -3.36 0.35
CA LYS A 82 25.46 -4.02 -0.78
C LYS A 82 26.21 -3.05 -1.71
N GLY A 83 26.21 -1.74 -1.41
CA GLY A 83 26.83 -0.72 -2.26
C GLY A 83 26.11 -0.48 -3.59
N LEU A 84 24.89 -0.99 -3.76
CA LEU A 84 24.14 -0.94 -5.03
C LEU A 84 23.31 0.35 -5.21
N VAL A 85 23.42 1.31 -4.29
CA VAL A 85 22.63 2.54 -4.32
C VAL A 85 23.34 3.62 -5.13
N ILE A 86 22.73 4.05 -6.23
CA ILE A 86 23.22 5.14 -7.07
C ILE A 86 22.78 6.47 -6.46
N ALA A 87 23.65 7.08 -5.64
CA ALA A 87 23.33 8.31 -4.91
C ALA A 87 22.97 9.50 -5.82
N ALA A 88 23.56 9.58 -7.03
CA ALA A 88 23.26 10.62 -8.01
C ALA A 88 21.79 10.60 -8.45
N VAL A 89 21.27 9.40 -8.77
CA VAL A 89 19.86 9.21 -9.17
C VAL A 89 18.93 9.49 -8.00
N MET A 90 19.26 9.00 -6.81
CA MET A 90 18.45 9.25 -5.62
C MET A 90 18.30 10.75 -5.34
N ARG A 91 19.38 11.53 -5.50
CA ARG A 91 19.37 12.98 -5.25
C ARG A 91 18.65 13.76 -6.34
N SER A 92 18.78 13.36 -7.61
CA SER A 92 18.07 14.00 -8.71
C SER A 92 16.57 13.72 -8.68
N TRP A 93 16.16 12.55 -8.20
CA TRP A 93 14.74 12.16 -8.10
C TRP A 93 14.07 12.51 -6.77
N ALA A 94 14.82 12.80 -5.70
CA ALA A 94 14.25 13.13 -4.40
C ALA A 94 13.27 14.32 -4.45
N LEU A 95 13.69 15.44 -5.07
CA LEU A 95 12.85 16.64 -5.13
C LEU A 95 11.64 16.45 -6.08
N PRO A 96 11.81 15.96 -7.33
CA PRO A 96 10.67 15.66 -8.19
C PRO A 96 9.68 14.66 -7.59
N ALA A 97 10.16 13.64 -6.87
CA ALA A 97 9.29 12.65 -6.23
C ALA A 97 8.45 13.27 -5.11
N VAL A 98 9.06 14.10 -4.25
CA VAL A 98 8.32 14.78 -3.18
C VAL A 98 7.28 15.73 -3.76
N VAL A 99 7.67 16.55 -4.75
CA VAL A 99 6.74 17.49 -5.41
C VAL A 99 5.61 16.75 -6.14
N GLY A 100 5.94 15.66 -6.83
CA GLY A 100 4.95 14.84 -7.52
C GLY A 100 3.97 14.17 -6.56
N VAL A 101 4.45 13.62 -5.44
CA VAL A 101 3.59 13.01 -4.42
C VAL A 101 2.71 14.05 -3.72
N THR A 102 3.23 15.23 -3.37
CA THR A 102 2.42 16.27 -2.72
C THR A 102 1.35 16.81 -3.67
N ALA A 103 1.72 17.11 -4.92
CA ALA A 103 0.78 17.54 -5.94
C ALA A 103 -0.28 16.46 -6.23
N GLY A 104 0.15 15.21 -6.42
CA GLY A 104 -0.74 14.08 -6.66
C GLY A 104 -1.70 13.83 -5.48
N SER A 105 -1.21 13.91 -4.24
CA SER A 105 -2.05 13.75 -3.04
C SER A 105 -3.07 14.88 -2.89
N ALA A 106 -2.67 16.12 -3.19
CA ALA A 106 -3.59 17.26 -3.19
C ALA A 106 -4.68 17.10 -4.26
N MET A 107 -4.32 16.67 -5.47
CA MET A 107 -5.29 16.40 -6.53
C MET A 107 -6.21 15.23 -6.18
N ALA A 108 -5.67 14.17 -5.55
CA ALA A 108 -6.43 13.00 -5.12
C ALA A 108 -7.52 13.36 -4.10
N ALA A 109 -7.31 14.37 -3.26
CA ALA A 109 -8.31 14.85 -2.30
C ALA A 109 -9.58 15.44 -2.96
N PHE A 110 -9.48 15.89 -4.21
CA PHE A 110 -10.60 16.45 -4.98
C PHE A 110 -11.02 15.55 -6.14
N ALA A 111 -10.39 14.37 -6.29
CA ALA A 111 -10.64 13.47 -7.40
C ALA A 111 -11.94 12.66 -7.19
N PRO A 112 -12.79 12.51 -8.22
CA PRO A 112 -13.96 11.64 -8.15
C PRO A 112 -13.56 10.17 -7.97
N ALA A 113 -14.40 9.38 -7.29
CA ALA A 113 -14.16 7.96 -7.01
C ALA A 113 -13.88 7.12 -8.28
N GLN A 114 -14.39 7.55 -9.45
CA GLN A 114 -14.10 6.88 -10.73
C GLN A 114 -12.62 6.95 -11.13
N VAL A 115 -11.90 8.02 -10.77
CA VAL A 115 -10.48 8.17 -11.07
C VAL A 115 -9.67 7.13 -10.31
N PHE A 116 -10.01 6.86 -9.05
CA PHE A 116 -9.36 5.81 -8.26
C PHE A 116 -9.67 4.41 -8.78
N LYS A 117 -10.90 4.17 -9.23
CA LYS A 117 -11.25 2.90 -9.87
C LYS A 117 -10.42 2.68 -11.15
N LEU A 118 -10.23 3.69 -12.00
CA LEU A 118 -9.41 3.57 -13.23
C LEU A 118 -7.89 3.52 -13.01
N ALA A 119 -7.39 4.18 -11.97
CA ALA A 119 -5.95 4.26 -11.71
C ALA A 119 -5.41 3.03 -10.95
N PHE A 120 -6.26 2.35 -10.18
CA PHE A 120 -5.86 1.25 -9.29
C PHE A 120 -6.54 -0.09 -9.58
N ILE A 121 -7.44 -0.17 -10.57
CA ILE A 121 -8.04 -1.39 -11.14
C ILE A 121 -7.92 -1.29 -12.66
#